data_AF-F4XCS0-F1
#
_entry.id   AF-F4XCS0-F1
#
_cell.length_a   1.000
_cell.length_b   1.000
_cell.length_c   1.000
_cell.angle_alpha   90.00
_cell.angle_beta   90.00
_cell.angle_gamma   90.00
#
_symmetry.space_group_name_H-M   'P 1'
#
loop_
_entity.id
_entity.type
_entity.pdbx_description
1 polymer ?
#
loop_
_entity_poly.entity_id
_entity_poly.type
_entity_poly.pdbx_seq_one_letter_code
_entity_poly.pdbx_strand_id
1 'polypeptide(L)'
;MSDKTTAALAAEQADAEATTTQETELLPAATLDELEQVDLGTVAEGERAPFRITDDRCADWAIRKIADERSEYDRLKALADEQIAAINEKVAAARKRMENGTSYLTSCLADFFATVPHKETKTTEKYRLLSGTLTFKKGTTKTKLDEAKLVPWLKANGYGELVKVEESTRWADLKKLLSYTGDIATLTETGEIVEGVTVYETPGIFTVDV
;
A
#
# COMPACT_ATOMS: atom_id res chain seq x y z
N MET A 1 -8.30 -20.96 95.51
CA MET A 1 -7.01 -21.50 95.03
C MET A 1 -7.28 -22.17 93.70
N SER A 2 -7.08 -21.61 92.52
CA SER A 2 -6.55 -20.34 92.04
C SER A 2 -7.09 -20.29 90.60
N ASP A 3 -7.89 -19.30 90.20
CA ASP A 3 -7.42 -18.02 89.64
C ASP A 3 -6.13 -18.13 88.81
N LYS A 4 -6.22 -17.61 87.58
CA LYS A 4 -5.20 -17.55 86.51
C LYS A 4 -5.12 -18.74 85.55
N THR A 5 -6.17 -18.94 84.75
CA THR A 5 -6.00 -19.25 83.31
C THR A 5 -7.20 -18.80 82.44
N THR A 6 -8.12 -17.99 82.99
CA THR A 6 -9.24 -17.37 82.25
C THR A 6 -9.06 -15.85 82.15
N ALA A 7 -7.83 -15.40 81.87
CA ALA A 7 -7.48 -13.99 81.71
C ALA A 7 -6.53 -13.75 80.52
N ALA A 8 -6.41 -14.70 79.59
CA ALA A 8 -5.63 -14.55 78.36
C ALA A 8 -6.48 -14.73 77.09
N LEU A 9 -7.80 -14.89 77.20
CA LEU A 9 -8.73 -15.05 76.08
C LEU A 9 -9.90 -14.05 76.15
N ALA A 10 -9.65 -12.88 76.74
CA ALA A 10 -10.65 -11.83 76.94
C ALA A 10 -10.06 -10.42 76.71
N ALA A 11 -9.19 -10.30 75.69
CA ALA A 11 -8.74 -9.02 75.16
C ALA A 11 -8.88 -8.93 73.63
N GLU A 12 -9.49 -9.93 72.98
CA GLU A 12 -9.55 -10.01 71.52
C GLU A 12 -10.98 -10.27 71.01
N GLN A 13 -12.00 -9.78 71.74
CA GLN A 13 -13.38 -9.82 71.27
C GLN A 13 -14.27 -8.81 72.00
N ALA A 14 -13.87 -7.54 71.96
CA ALA A 14 -14.73 -6.40 72.26
C ALA A 14 -14.17 -5.13 71.62
N ASP A 15 -13.96 -5.16 70.30
CA ASP A 15 -13.80 -3.95 69.49
C ASP A 15 -14.37 -4.17 68.08
N ALA A 16 -15.57 -4.77 68.06
CA ALA A 16 -16.38 -4.96 66.87
C ALA A 16 -17.45 -3.86 66.82
N GLU A 17 -17.04 -2.58 66.79
CA GLU A 17 -17.90 -1.46 66.40
C GLU A 17 -17.07 -0.17 66.22
N ALA A 18 -16.39 -0.04 65.07
CA ALA A 18 -16.21 1.22 64.36
C ALA A 18 -15.22 1.06 63.20
N THR A 19 -15.54 1.72 62.08
CA THR A 19 -14.64 2.01 60.95
C THR A 19 -14.65 0.98 59.83
N THR A 20 -15.78 0.98 59.11
CA THR A 20 -15.82 1.38 57.70
C THR A 20 -14.57 1.05 56.87
N THR A 21 -14.72 0.01 56.05
CA THR A 21 -14.42 0.02 54.62
C THR A 21 -13.17 0.81 54.24
N GLN A 22 -12.00 0.16 54.31
CA GLN A 22 -10.86 0.55 53.48
C GLN A 22 -11.22 0.25 52.03
N GLU A 23 -11.85 1.23 51.40
CA GLU A 23 -11.88 1.36 49.95
C GLU A 23 -10.44 1.34 49.45
N THR A 24 -10.18 0.41 48.53
CA THR A 24 -9.16 0.48 47.49
C THR A 24 -8.75 1.93 47.26
N GLU A 25 -7.50 2.30 47.56
CA GLU A 25 -6.86 3.51 47.03
C GLU A 25 -6.83 3.35 45.51
N LEU A 26 -7.95 3.69 44.90
CA LEU A 26 -8.08 4.01 43.51
C LEU A 26 -7.18 5.21 43.32
N LEU A 27 -6.06 5.01 42.61
CA LEU A 27 -5.34 6.09 41.94
C LEU A 27 -6.39 7.08 41.44
N PRO A 28 -6.25 8.40 41.69
CA PRO A 28 -7.24 9.35 41.23
C PRO A 28 -7.36 9.15 39.73
N ALA A 29 -8.45 8.51 39.31
CA ALA A 29 -8.81 8.38 37.93
C ALA A 29 -9.14 9.81 37.56
N ALA A 30 -8.14 10.53 37.07
CA ALA A 30 -8.29 11.88 36.57
C ALA A 30 -9.53 11.84 35.70
N THR A 31 -10.59 12.47 36.19
CA THR A 31 -11.87 12.47 35.50
C THR A 31 -11.63 13.12 34.15
N LEU A 32 -12.37 12.75 33.11
CA LEU A 32 -12.20 13.33 31.78
C LEU A 32 -12.25 14.89 31.84
N ASP A 33 -13.01 15.43 32.79
CA ASP A 33 -13.08 16.85 33.17
C ASP A 33 -11.76 17.43 33.73
N GLU A 34 -10.96 16.67 34.47
CA GLU A 34 -9.66 17.11 35.02
C GLU A 34 -8.54 17.09 33.98
N LEU A 35 -8.60 16.18 33.00
CA LEU A 35 -7.69 16.17 31.85
C LEU A 35 -8.03 17.27 30.83
N GLU A 36 -9.29 17.70 30.75
CA GLU A 36 -9.70 18.87 29.96
C GLU A 36 -9.29 20.21 30.59
N GLN A 37 -9.02 20.25 31.91
CA GLN A 37 -8.52 21.43 32.62
C GLN A 37 -7.00 21.58 32.65
N VAL A 38 -6.24 20.62 32.12
CA VAL A 38 -4.86 20.87 31.74
C VAL A 38 -4.89 21.75 30.49
N ASP A 39 -5.07 23.05 30.70
CA ASP A 39 -4.74 24.09 29.73
C ASP A 39 -3.24 23.94 29.44
N LEU A 40 -2.94 23.08 28.46
CA LEU A 40 -1.63 22.92 27.85
C LEU A 40 -1.40 24.23 27.10
N GLY A 41 -1.06 25.25 27.89
CA GLY A 41 -1.24 26.67 27.61
C GLY A 41 -1.32 26.91 26.13
N THR A 42 -2.53 27.20 25.66
CA THR A 42 -2.79 27.53 24.26
C THR A 42 -1.81 28.64 23.92
N VAL A 43 -0.69 28.30 23.26
CA VAL A 43 0.29 29.27 22.86
C VAL A 43 -0.47 30.04 21.81
N ALA A 44 -1.01 31.20 22.19
CA ALA A 44 -1.59 32.13 21.24
C ALA A 44 -0.51 32.29 20.18
N GLU A 45 -0.77 31.71 19.01
CA GLU A 45 0.11 31.78 17.85
C GLU A 45 -0.03 33.22 17.37
N GLY A 46 0.58 34.13 18.16
CA GLY A 46 0.66 35.53 17.84
C GLY A 46 1.20 35.60 16.42
N GLU A 47 0.61 36.49 15.65
CA GLU A 47 0.80 36.73 14.22
C GLU A 47 2.29 36.89 13.88
N ARG A 48 3.01 35.76 13.88
CA ARG A 48 4.44 35.68 13.61
C ARG A 48 4.56 35.74 12.11
N ALA A 49 5.37 36.67 11.63
CA ALA A 49 5.67 36.76 10.22
C ALA A 49 6.10 35.38 9.68
N PRO A 50 5.68 35.02 8.44
CA PRO A 50 6.05 33.74 7.86
C PRO A 50 7.57 33.60 7.82
N PHE A 51 8.07 32.39 8.08
CA PHE A 51 9.50 32.10 8.08
C PHE A 51 10.11 32.42 6.71
N ARG A 52 11.22 33.16 6.70
CA ARG A 52 11.96 33.55 5.50
C ARG A 52 13.42 33.15 5.64
N ILE A 53 13.96 32.56 4.59
CA ILE A 53 15.39 32.25 4.50
C ILE A 53 16.10 33.53 4.05
N THR A 54 16.94 34.09 4.92
CA THR A 54 17.59 35.40 4.69
C THR A 54 19.11 35.32 4.54
N ASP A 55 19.73 34.18 4.88
CA ASP A 55 21.18 33.97 4.84
C ASP A 55 21.48 32.51 4.49
N ASP A 56 22.68 32.24 3.96
CA ASP A 56 23.12 30.90 3.53
C ASP A 56 23.07 29.90 4.69
N ARG A 57 23.36 30.34 5.92
CA ARG A 57 23.23 29.51 7.12
C ARG A 57 21.80 29.09 7.42
N CYS A 58 20.84 29.97 7.12
CA CYS A 58 19.41 29.70 7.27
C CYS A 58 18.93 28.72 6.18
N ALA A 59 19.47 28.84 4.96
CA ALA A 59 19.23 27.88 3.88
C ALA A 59 19.79 26.50 4.20
N ASP A 60 21.03 26.41 4.69
CA ASP A 60 21.66 25.15 5.10
C ASP A 60 20.87 24.45 6.22
N TRP A 61 20.43 25.21 7.22
CA TRP A 61 19.53 24.71 8.25
C TRP A 61 18.21 24.19 7.67
N ALA A 62 17.60 24.91 6.73
CA ALA A 62 16.34 24.49 6.09
C ALA A 62 16.53 23.20 5.27
N ILE A 63 17.63 23.06 4.52
CA ILE A 63 17.98 21.84 3.78
C ILE A 63 18.18 20.68 4.75
N ARG A 64 18.94 20.87 5.84
CA ARG A 64 19.11 19.85 6.87
C ARG A 64 17.78 19.45 7.50
N LYS A 65 16.89 20.41 7.74
CA LYS A 65 15.58 20.11 8.31
C LYS A 65 14.71 19.28 7.36
N ILE A 66 14.81 19.54 6.05
CA ILE A 66 14.17 18.71 5.01
C ILE A 66 14.82 17.31 4.97
N ALA A 67 16.14 17.21 5.14
CA ALA A 67 16.86 15.94 5.23
C ALA A 67 16.34 15.08 6.38
N ASP A 68 16.29 15.67 7.57
CA ASP A 68 15.85 15.00 8.79
C ASP A 68 14.40 14.50 8.63
N GLU A 69 13.51 15.32 8.07
CA GLU A 69 12.10 14.95 7.83
C GLU A 69 11.96 13.82 6.81
N ARG A 70 12.72 13.86 5.70
CA ARG A 70 12.77 12.76 4.72
C ARG A 70 13.28 11.47 5.36
N SER A 71 14.29 11.56 6.22
CA SER A 71 14.87 10.39 6.89
C SER A 71 13.89 9.75 7.90
N GLU A 72 13.11 10.56 8.64
CA GLU A 72 12.06 10.02 9.52
C GLU A 72 10.92 9.41 8.72
N TYR A 73 10.53 10.00 7.59
CA TYR A 73 9.58 9.40 6.67
C TYR A 73 10.07 8.04 6.17
N ASP A 74 11.32 7.95 5.68
CA ASP A 74 11.88 6.71 5.16
C ASP A 74 12.00 5.63 6.25
N ARG A 75 12.33 6.03 7.49
CA ARG A 75 12.33 5.13 8.65
C ARG A 75 10.93 4.57 8.93
N LEU A 76 9.91 5.42 8.97
CA LEU A 76 8.52 5.00 9.19
C LEU A 76 8.01 4.13 8.03
N LYS A 77 8.36 4.48 6.80
CA LYS A 77 8.05 3.72 5.61
C LYS A 77 8.67 2.33 5.66
N ALA A 78 9.95 2.21 6.03
CA ALA A 78 10.62 0.92 6.17
C ALA A 78 9.91 0.03 7.21
N LEU A 79 9.53 0.58 8.36
CA LEU A 79 8.76 -0.15 9.39
C LEU A 79 7.39 -0.58 8.86
N ALA A 80 6.69 0.29 8.13
CA ALA A 80 5.41 -0.04 7.51
C ALA A 80 5.55 -1.14 6.45
N ASP A 81 6.59 -1.07 5.62
CA ASP A 81 6.87 -2.07 4.58
C ASP A 81 7.19 -3.45 5.20
N GLU A 82 7.92 -3.49 6.32
CA GLU A 82 8.14 -4.72 7.09
C GLU A 82 6.83 -5.33 7.60
N GLN A 83 5.92 -4.49 8.13
CA GLN A 83 4.60 -4.95 8.59
C GLN A 83 3.73 -5.45 7.43
N ILE A 84 3.74 -4.75 6.29
CA ILE A 84 3.05 -5.18 5.07
C ILE A 84 3.59 -6.53 4.59
N ALA A 85 4.91 -6.71 4.60
CA ALA A 85 5.54 -7.98 4.24
C ALA A 85 5.08 -9.12 5.17
N ALA A 86 5.07 -8.90 6.49
CA ALA A 86 4.60 -9.88 7.46
C ALA A 86 3.11 -10.23 7.28
N ILE A 87 2.26 -9.24 6.95
CA ILE A 87 0.84 -9.47 6.66
C ILE A 87 0.69 -10.27 5.36
N ASN A 88 1.42 -9.90 4.31
CA ASN A 88 1.38 -10.60 3.03
C ASN A 88 1.85 -12.05 3.16
N GLU A 89 2.86 -12.31 3.99
CA GLU A 89 3.30 -13.68 4.30
C GLU A 89 2.18 -14.47 5.00
N LYS A 90 1.48 -13.88 5.98
CA LYS A 90 0.33 -14.52 6.64
C LYS A 90 -0.80 -14.81 5.66
N VAL A 91 -1.09 -13.89 4.74
CA VAL A 91 -2.09 -14.08 3.68
C VAL A 91 -1.66 -15.20 2.73
N ALA A 92 -0.38 -15.24 2.34
CA ALA A 92 0.16 -16.30 1.50
C ALA A 92 0.12 -17.67 2.20
N ALA A 93 0.43 -17.73 3.49
CA ALA A 93 0.34 -18.94 4.30
C ALA A 93 -1.12 -19.41 4.43
N ALA A 94 -2.07 -18.51 4.66
CA ALA A 94 -3.50 -18.82 4.67
C ALA A 94 -3.98 -19.35 3.31
N ARG A 95 -3.54 -18.71 2.21
CA ARG A 95 -3.82 -19.17 0.85
C ARG A 95 -3.26 -20.58 0.61
N LYS A 96 -2.01 -20.84 1.00
CA LYS A 96 -1.39 -22.17 0.89
C LYS A 96 -2.11 -23.21 1.74
N ARG A 97 -2.55 -22.85 2.95
CA ARG A 97 -3.36 -23.74 3.80
C ARG A 97 -4.70 -24.07 3.15
N MET A 98 -5.39 -23.09 2.60
CA MET A 98 -6.64 -23.29 1.86
C MET A 98 -6.39 -24.19 0.65
N GLU A 99 -5.40 -23.88 -0.18
CA GLU A 99 -5.07 -24.64 -1.38
C GLU A 99 -4.73 -26.09 -1.06
N ASN A 100 -3.89 -26.33 -0.04
CA ASN A 100 -3.60 -27.68 0.44
C ASN A 100 -4.87 -28.38 0.95
N GLY A 101 -5.72 -27.69 1.70
CA GLY A 101 -6.98 -28.24 2.22
C GLY A 101 -8.01 -28.56 1.13
N THR A 102 -8.05 -27.79 0.04
CA THR A 102 -8.99 -27.99 -1.07
C THR A 102 -8.43 -28.88 -2.18
N SER A 103 -7.10 -29.02 -2.29
CA SER A 103 -6.44 -29.77 -3.37
C SER A 103 -6.93 -31.22 -3.44
N TYR A 104 -6.97 -31.91 -2.29
CA TYR A 104 -7.44 -33.29 -2.18
C TYR A 104 -8.90 -33.45 -2.63
N LEU A 105 -9.79 -32.58 -2.14
CA LEU A 105 -11.19 -32.61 -2.56
C LEU A 105 -11.34 -32.27 -4.04
N THR A 106 -10.52 -31.37 -4.56
CA THR A 106 -10.52 -31.01 -5.98
C THR A 106 -10.07 -32.18 -6.86
N SER A 107 -9.06 -32.95 -6.46
CA SER A 107 -8.66 -34.18 -7.16
C SER A 107 -9.76 -35.23 -7.09
N CYS A 108 -10.37 -35.46 -5.94
CA CYS A 108 -11.48 -36.41 -5.82
C CYS A 108 -12.70 -36.00 -6.67
N LEU A 109 -12.99 -34.69 -6.76
CA LEU A 109 -14.04 -34.17 -7.63
C LEU A 109 -13.70 -34.35 -9.10
N ALA A 110 -12.43 -34.25 -9.49
CA ALA A 110 -11.98 -34.53 -10.86
C ALA A 110 -12.15 -36.02 -11.21
N ASP A 111 -11.75 -36.93 -10.30
CA ASP A 111 -11.94 -38.37 -10.47
C ASP A 111 -13.42 -38.73 -10.59
N PHE A 112 -14.26 -38.16 -9.71
CA PHE A 112 -15.71 -38.33 -9.78
C PHE A 112 -16.30 -37.79 -11.09
N PHE A 113 -15.88 -36.60 -11.53
CA PHE A 113 -16.34 -36.00 -12.78
C PHE A 113 -16.05 -36.87 -14.01
N ALA A 114 -14.93 -37.61 -14.01
CA ALA A 114 -14.58 -38.54 -15.08
C ALA A 114 -15.50 -39.79 -15.14
N THR A 115 -16.15 -40.15 -14.04
CA THR A 115 -17.03 -41.34 -13.97
C THR A 115 -18.50 -41.05 -14.24
N VAL A 116 -18.93 -39.79 -14.07
CA VAL A 116 -20.35 -39.42 -14.10
C VAL A 116 -20.76 -38.91 -15.48
N PRO A 117 -21.95 -39.28 -16.00
CA PRO A 117 -22.47 -38.71 -17.22
C PRO A 117 -22.75 -37.22 -17.04
N HIS A 118 -22.08 -36.39 -17.84
CA HIS A 118 -22.15 -34.93 -17.77
C HIS A 118 -22.52 -34.34 -19.14
N LYS A 119 -22.91 -33.06 -19.16
CA LYS A 119 -23.26 -32.38 -20.42
C LYS A 119 -21.98 -31.93 -21.12
N GLU A 120 -21.67 -32.57 -22.23
CA GLU A 120 -20.54 -32.18 -23.08
C GLU A 120 -20.97 -31.15 -24.13
N THR A 121 -20.19 -30.07 -24.25
CA THR A 121 -20.23 -29.16 -25.40
C THR A 121 -18.85 -29.13 -26.06
N LYS A 122 -18.78 -28.63 -27.30
CA LYS A 122 -17.57 -28.64 -28.15
C LYS A 122 -16.29 -28.12 -27.47
N THR A 123 -16.43 -27.25 -26.48
CA THR A 123 -15.31 -26.61 -25.76
C THR A 123 -15.32 -26.84 -24.25
N THR A 124 -16.41 -27.34 -23.67
CA THR A 124 -16.62 -27.37 -22.22
C THR A 124 -17.52 -28.53 -21.79
N GLU A 125 -17.15 -29.22 -20.74
CA GLU A 125 -17.97 -30.25 -20.08
C GLU A 125 -18.49 -29.68 -18.75
N LYS A 126 -19.79 -29.81 -18.50
CA LYS A 126 -20.46 -29.19 -17.35
C LYS A 126 -21.32 -30.17 -16.59
N TYR A 127 -21.17 -30.21 -15.28
CA TYR A 127 -21.98 -31.00 -14.36
C TYR A 127 -22.49 -30.12 -13.21
N ARG A 128 -23.80 -29.88 -13.16
CA ARG A 128 -24.45 -28.98 -12.19
C ARG A 128 -24.96 -29.79 -11.00
N LEU A 129 -24.51 -29.41 -9.82
CA LEU A 129 -24.98 -29.88 -8.52
C LEU A 129 -25.79 -28.79 -7.83
N LEU A 130 -26.48 -29.14 -6.74
CA LEU A 130 -27.24 -28.17 -5.95
C LEU A 130 -26.33 -27.11 -5.32
N SER A 131 -25.14 -27.50 -4.88
CA SER A 131 -24.16 -26.66 -4.18
C SER A 131 -23.13 -25.99 -5.09
N GLY A 132 -23.11 -26.32 -6.39
CA GLY A 132 -22.07 -25.82 -7.29
C GLY A 132 -22.13 -26.40 -8.69
N THR A 133 -21.15 -26.10 -9.52
CA THR A 133 -21.06 -26.67 -10.87
C THR A 133 -19.62 -27.02 -11.19
N LEU A 134 -19.36 -28.28 -11.49
CA LEU A 134 -18.08 -28.75 -12.01
C LEU A 134 -18.01 -28.40 -13.49
N THR A 135 -16.95 -27.71 -13.89
CA THR A 135 -16.72 -27.29 -15.27
C THR A 135 -15.32 -27.68 -15.68
N PHE A 136 -15.22 -28.56 -16.67
CA PHE A 136 -13.96 -28.91 -17.30
C PHE A 136 -13.88 -28.21 -18.65
N LYS A 137 -12.91 -27.30 -18.80
CA LYS A 137 -12.63 -26.66 -20.10
C LYS A 137 -11.57 -27.48 -20.81
N LYS A 138 -11.88 -27.96 -22.01
CA LYS A 138 -10.90 -28.68 -22.83
C LYS A 138 -9.74 -27.74 -23.16
N GLY A 139 -8.52 -28.26 -23.03
CA GLY A 139 -7.31 -27.48 -23.28
C GLY A 139 -7.35 -26.85 -24.66
N THR A 140 -7.30 -25.52 -24.72
CA THR A 140 -7.07 -24.79 -25.97
C THR A 140 -5.57 -24.55 -26.06
N THR A 141 -4.96 -24.91 -27.19
CA THR A 141 -3.56 -24.59 -27.49
C THR A 141 -3.38 -23.08 -27.50
N LYS A 142 -2.83 -22.53 -26.42
CA LYS A 142 -2.36 -21.14 -26.36
C LYS A 142 -0.91 -21.13 -26.82
N THR A 143 -0.69 -20.65 -28.03
CA THR A 143 0.64 -20.37 -28.57
C THR A 143 1.20 -19.14 -27.84
N LYS A 144 2.31 -19.32 -27.12
CA LYS A 144 3.08 -18.19 -26.59
C LYS A 144 3.87 -17.60 -27.76
N LEU A 145 3.50 -16.40 -28.18
CA LEU A 145 4.18 -15.65 -29.23
C LEU A 145 5.49 -15.09 -28.67
N ASP A 146 6.62 -15.50 -29.24
CA ASP A 146 7.92 -14.87 -28.98
C ASP A 146 8.17 -13.83 -30.07
N GLU A 147 7.69 -12.61 -29.85
CA GLU A 147 7.73 -11.51 -30.83
C GLU A 147 9.16 -11.19 -31.29
N ALA A 148 10.16 -11.36 -30.42
CA ALA A 148 11.56 -11.09 -30.74
C ALA A 148 12.11 -12.04 -31.83
N LYS A 149 11.64 -13.29 -31.86
CA LYS A 149 12.01 -14.26 -32.91
C LYS A 149 11.05 -14.26 -34.08
N LEU A 150 9.79 -13.93 -33.82
CA LEU A 150 8.74 -13.96 -34.83
C LEU A 150 8.81 -12.74 -35.76
N VAL A 151 9.14 -11.55 -35.29
CA VAL A 151 9.24 -10.34 -36.14
C VAL A 151 10.31 -10.48 -37.22
N PRO A 152 11.55 -10.95 -36.94
CA PRO A 152 12.54 -11.22 -37.98
C PRO A 152 12.10 -12.33 -38.94
N TRP A 153 11.47 -13.40 -38.43
CA TRP A 153 10.97 -14.50 -39.26
C TRP A 153 9.83 -14.05 -40.18
N LEU A 154 8.88 -13.25 -39.70
CA LEU A 154 7.79 -12.68 -40.51
C LEU A 154 8.32 -11.76 -41.60
N LYS A 155 9.32 -10.91 -41.29
CA LYS A 155 9.99 -10.07 -42.29
C LYS A 155 10.74 -10.88 -43.34
N ALA A 156 11.43 -11.95 -42.93
CA ALA A 156 12.21 -12.81 -43.83
C ALA A 156 11.32 -13.68 -44.76
N ASN A 157 10.12 -14.07 -44.30
CA ASN A 157 9.21 -14.92 -45.06
C ASN A 157 8.11 -14.15 -45.81
N GLY A 158 8.24 -12.82 -45.94
CA GLY A 158 7.31 -12.00 -46.72
C GLY A 158 5.98 -11.67 -46.03
N TYR A 159 5.85 -11.98 -44.73
CA TYR A 159 4.69 -11.63 -43.89
C TYR A 159 4.89 -10.30 -43.16
N GLY A 160 5.57 -9.34 -43.79
CA GLY A 160 5.85 -8.03 -43.21
C GLY A 160 4.59 -7.24 -42.85
N GLU A 161 3.47 -7.48 -43.55
CA GLU A 161 2.17 -6.86 -43.29
C GLU A 161 1.54 -7.28 -41.95
N LEU A 162 1.95 -8.42 -41.38
CA LEU A 162 1.51 -8.91 -40.06
C LEU A 162 2.34 -8.35 -38.91
N VAL A 163 3.40 -7.60 -39.22
CA VAL A 163 4.18 -6.89 -38.20
C VAL A 163 3.51 -5.56 -37.95
N LYS A 164 2.97 -5.37 -36.74
CA LYS A 164 2.50 -4.06 -36.30
C LYS A 164 3.69 -3.10 -36.25
N VAL A 165 3.79 -2.22 -37.25
CA VAL A 165 4.74 -1.10 -37.23
C VAL A 165 4.09 0.01 -36.43
N GLU A 166 4.47 0.17 -35.16
CA GLU A 166 4.15 1.39 -34.44
C GLU A 166 5.04 2.49 -35.01
N GLU A 167 4.49 3.24 -35.98
CA GLU A 167 5.08 4.49 -36.46
C GLU A 167 4.95 5.55 -35.37
N SER A 168 5.82 5.44 -34.37
CA SER A 168 6.00 6.48 -33.36
C SER A 168 6.89 7.57 -33.95
N THR A 169 6.43 8.81 -33.87
CA THR A 169 7.26 9.96 -34.20
C THR A 169 8.46 9.96 -33.26
N ARG A 170 9.68 10.04 -33.83
CA ARG A 170 10.91 10.25 -33.04
C ARG A 170 10.92 11.68 -32.53
N TRP A 171 10.06 11.97 -31.55
CA TRP A 171 9.89 13.28 -30.96
C TRP A 171 11.22 13.87 -30.48
N ALA A 172 12.15 13.03 -30.00
CA ALA A 172 13.48 13.45 -29.59
C ALA A 172 14.33 14.03 -30.74
N ASP A 173 14.15 13.56 -31.97
CA ASP A 173 14.85 14.07 -33.15
C ASP A 173 14.08 15.24 -33.78
N LEU A 174 12.75 15.21 -33.76
CA LEU A 174 11.89 16.33 -34.17
C LEU A 174 12.09 17.57 -33.27
N LYS A 175 12.21 17.38 -31.95
CA LYS A 175 12.45 18.44 -30.97
C LYS A 175 13.77 19.18 -31.19
N LYS A 176 14.78 18.54 -31.77
CA LYS A 176 16.08 19.18 -32.08
C LYS A 176 16.03 20.08 -33.31
N LEU A 177 15.07 19.83 -34.21
CA LEU A 177 14.88 20.55 -35.48
C LEU A 177 13.82 21.67 -35.38
N LEU A 178 13.21 21.82 -34.21
CA LEU A 178 12.20 22.83 -33.93
C LEU A 178 12.84 24.05 -33.28
N SER A 179 12.65 25.22 -33.89
CA SER A 179 12.82 26.52 -33.24
C SER A 179 11.47 26.98 -32.70
N TYR A 180 11.46 27.42 -31.44
CA TYR A 180 10.27 27.94 -30.80
C TYR A 180 10.29 29.47 -30.91
N THR A 181 9.32 30.05 -31.62
CA THR A 181 9.09 31.50 -31.63
C THR A 181 7.76 31.76 -30.92
N GLY A 182 7.84 31.97 -29.60
CA GLY A 182 6.64 32.08 -28.75
C GLY A 182 5.79 30.80 -28.80
N ASP A 183 4.51 30.95 -29.08
CA ASP A 183 3.52 29.86 -29.11
C ASP A 183 3.58 28.97 -30.37
N ILE A 184 4.49 29.27 -31.31
CA ILE A 184 4.59 28.59 -32.60
C ILE A 184 5.93 27.86 -32.70
N ALA A 185 5.87 26.54 -32.93
CA ALA A 185 7.03 25.71 -33.24
C ALA A 185 7.25 25.71 -34.77
N THR A 186 8.38 26.24 -35.22
CA THR A 186 8.79 26.28 -36.64
C THR A 186 9.96 25.34 -36.88
N LEU A 187 9.98 24.65 -38.03
CA LEU A 187 11.13 23.84 -38.43
C LEU A 187 12.27 24.74 -38.93
N THR A 188 13.49 24.51 -38.43
CA THR A 188 14.66 25.37 -38.70
C THR A 188 15.12 25.36 -40.16
N GLU A 189 14.78 24.33 -40.94
CA GLU A 189 15.25 24.21 -42.34
C GLU A 189 14.24 24.74 -43.38
N THR A 190 12.93 24.65 -43.11
CA THR A 190 11.89 24.95 -44.10
C THR A 190 11.05 26.17 -43.73
N GLY A 191 11.07 26.60 -42.45
CA GLY A 191 10.21 27.69 -41.97
C GLY A 191 8.72 27.35 -41.93
N GLU A 192 8.34 26.10 -42.19
CA GLU A 192 6.97 25.63 -42.08
C GLU A 192 6.55 25.50 -40.61
N ILE A 193 5.32 25.95 -40.32
CA ILE A 193 4.70 25.85 -39.00
C ILE A 193 4.30 24.38 -38.79
N VAL A 194 4.76 23.77 -37.69
CA VAL A 194 4.36 22.40 -37.36
C VAL A 194 2.98 22.42 -36.73
N GLU A 195 1.96 22.11 -37.53
CA GLU A 195 0.58 21.96 -37.06
C GLU A 195 0.48 20.77 -36.11
N GLY A 196 0.06 21.01 -34.86
CA GLY A 196 -0.08 19.98 -33.82
C GLY A 196 0.90 20.07 -32.63
N VAL A 197 1.85 21.00 -32.64
CA VAL A 197 2.71 21.28 -31.47
C VAL A 197 2.23 22.54 -30.76
N THR A 198 1.46 22.37 -29.69
CA THR A 198 1.17 23.47 -28.75
C THR A 198 2.34 23.61 -27.78
N VAL A 199 3.00 24.75 -27.83
CA VAL A 199 4.08 25.09 -26.90
C VAL A 199 3.41 25.65 -25.64
N TYR A 200 3.61 24.98 -24.51
CA TYR A 200 3.26 25.54 -23.21
C TYR A 200 4.54 25.61 -22.36
N GLU A 201 4.85 26.79 -21.85
CA GLU A 201 5.93 26.95 -20.89
C GLU A 201 5.50 26.28 -19.57
N THR A 202 6.14 25.15 -19.26
CA THR A 202 6.00 24.55 -17.93
C THR A 202 6.75 25.44 -16.94
N PRO A 203 6.15 25.83 -15.81
CA PRO A 203 6.85 26.62 -14.81
C PRO A 203 8.09 25.85 -14.33
N GLY A 204 9.17 26.59 -14.08
CA GLY A 204 10.40 26.00 -13.53
C GLY A 204 10.09 25.22 -12.25
N ILE A 205 10.55 23.97 -12.20
CA ILE A 205 10.37 23.12 -11.01
C ILE A 205 11.56 23.36 -10.09
N PHE A 206 11.29 23.90 -8.90
CA PHE A 206 12.29 23.98 -7.83
C PHE A 206 12.38 22.63 -7.12
N THR A 207 13.58 22.06 -7.05
CA THR A 207 13.85 20.79 -6.38
C THR A 207 14.92 21.01 -5.32
N VAL A 208 14.75 20.34 -4.18
CA VAL A 208 15.77 20.28 -3.13
C VAL A 208 16.25 18.84 -3.08
N ASP A 209 17.47 18.63 -3.57
CA ASP A 209 18.16 17.34 -3.54
C ASP A 209 18.85 17.20 -2.19
N VAL A 210 18.49 16.14 -1.46
CA VAL A 210 18.92 15.85 -0.09
C VAL A 210 19.15 14.37 0.07
#